data_AF-A0A7J8K172-F1
#
_entry.id   AF-A0A7J8K172-F1
#
_cell.length_a   1.000
_cell.length_b   1.000
_cell.length_c   1.000
_cell.angle_alpha   90.00
_cell.angle_beta   90.00
_cell.angle_gamma   90.00
#
_symmetry.space_group_name_H-M   'P 1'
#
loop_
_entity.id
_entity.type
_entity.pdbx_description
1 polymer ?
#
loop_
_entity_poly.entity_id
_entity_poly.type
_entity_poly.pdbx_seq_one_letter_code
_entity_poly.pdbx_strand_id
1 'polypeptide(L)'
;MLDAAESYTKDSCVRQALHCHRLTKLLTLQIHFLNTGQNIMLINLGRHRLMDCIMSLPRFYQASIVAEAYDFVPDWAEILYQQVILKGDFHYLEEFKQQKLLRTSIFEEISKKYKHHQPTDAAVKNLKKLFTYCEDIYLYYKLAYEHKFYDTVNMLLKDPQTGCCLKDMLAG
;
A
#
# COMPACT_ATOMS: atom_id res chain seq x y z
N MET A 1 -38.39 -18.82 10.91
CA MET A 1 -38.36 -18.55 9.45
C MET A 1 -38.53 -17.05 9.17
N LEU A 2 -39.37 -16.34 9.94
CA LEU A 2 -39.50 -14.87 9.89
C LEU A 2 -38.18 -14.14 10.24
N ASP A 3 -37.48 -14.56 11.29
CA ASP A 3 -36.21 -13.91 11.70
C ASP A 3 -35.10 -14.03 10.66
N ALA A 4 -35.08 -15.12 9.89
CA ALA A 4 -34.12 -15.31 8.82
C ALA A 4 -34.40 -14.36 7.65
N ALA A 5 -35.67 -14.26 7.22
CA ALA A 5 -36.07 -13.35 6.15
C ALA A 5 -35.83 -11.87 6.52
N GLU A 6 -36.12 -11.47 7.75
CA GLU A 6 -35.85 -10.11 8.25
C GLU A 6 -34.35 -9.81 8.38
N SER A 7 -33.55 -10.82 8.79
CA SER A 7 -32.09 -10.72 8.77
C SER A 7 -31.55 -10.52 7.35
N TYR A 8 -32.05 -11.27 6.37
CA TYR A 8 -31.63 -11.14 4.97
C TYR A 8 -32.02 -9.80 4.34
N THR A 9 -33.21 -9.26 4.65
CA THR A 9 -33.63 -7.95 4.12
C THR A 9 -32.80 -6.81 4.71
N LYS A 10 -32.50 -6.86 6.02
CA LYS A 10 -31.63 -5.88 6.69
C LYS A 10 -30.20 -5.92 6.14
N ASP A 11 -29.64 -7.10 5.96
CA ASP A 11 -28.30 -7.33 5.42
C ASP A 11 -28.19 -6.89 3.96
N SER A 12 -29.23 -7.13 3.14
CA SER A 12 -29.32 -6.62 1.77
C SER A 12 -29.31 -5.08 1.72
N CYS A 13 -30.07 -4.42 2.58
CA CYS A 13 -30.13 -2.96 2.67
C CYS A 13 -28.75 -2.36 3.01
N VAL A 14 -28.03 -2.96 3.98
CA VAL A 14 -26.69 -2.52 4.37
C VAL A 14 -25.71 -2.68 3.21
N ARG A 15 -25.70 -3.83 2.53
CA ARG A 15 -24.84 -4.04 1.34
C ARG A 15 -25.12 -3.01 0.25
N GLN A 16 -26.39 -2.74 -0.03
CA GLN A 16 -26.78 -1.75 -1.04
C GLN A 16 -26.32 -0.34 -0.64
N ALA A 17 -26.51 0.06 0.62
CA ALA A 17 -26.06 1.35 1.12
C ALA A 17 -24.53 1.52 1.00
N LEU A 18 -23.76 0.48 1.34
CA LEU A 18 -22.31 0.47 1.18
C LEU A 18 -21.90 0.59 -0.30
N HIS A 19 -22.58 -0.12 -1.19
CA HIS A 19 -22.34 -0.03 -2.63
C HIS A 19 -22.62 1.39 -3.15
N CYS A 20 -23.79 1.97 -2.81
CA CYS A 20 -24.14 3.34 -3.17
C CYS A 20 -23.15 4.37 -2.62
N HIS A 21 -22.64 4.15 -1.41
CA HIS A 21 -21.63 5.02 -0.80
C HIS A 21 -20.31 4.99 -1.58
N ARG A 22 -19.81 3.79 -1.92
CA ARG A 22 -18.59 3.62 -2.73
C ARG A 22 -18.74 4.26 -4.11
N LEU A 23 -19.89 4.08 -4.76
CA LEU A 23 -20.17 4.69 -6.06
C LEU A 23 -20.25 6.22 -5.97
N THR A 24 -20.86 6.76 -4.91
CA THR A 24 -20.91 8.21 -4.67
C THR A 24 -19.49 8.79 -4.54
N LYS A 25 -18.58 8.12 -3.81
CA LYS A 25 -17.17 8.54 -3.71
C LYS A 25 -16.47 8.51 -5.08
N LEU A 26 -16.68 7.45 -5.88
CA LEU A 26 -16.11 7.34 -7.22
C LEU A 26 -16.59 8.46 -8.15
N LEU A 27 -17.91 8.73 -8.17
CA LEU A 27 -18.50 9.79 -8.97
C LEU A 27 -17.99 11.17 -8.54
N THR A 28 -17.89 11.40 -7.23
CA THR A 28 -17.33 12.64 -6.67
C THR A 28 -15.90 12.86 -7.13
N LEU A 29 -15.08 11.80 -7.10
CA LEU A 29 -13.71 11.86 -7.58
C LEU A 29 -13.61 12.08 -9.09
N GLN A 30 -14.46 11.43 -9.89
CA GLN A 30 -14.55 11.66 -11.34
C GLN A 30 -14.91 13.11 -11.66
N ILE A 31 -15.88 13.69 -10.94
CA ILE A 31 -16.29 15.10 -11.09
C ILE A 31 -15.14 16.03 -10.69
N HIS A 32 -14.44 15.72 -9.60
CA HIS A 32 -13.28 16.50 -9.17
C HIS A 32 -12.21 16.58 -10.27
N PHE A 33 -11.87 15.47 -10.92
CA PHE A 33 -10.91 15.47 -12.03
C PHE A 33 -11.38 16.28 -13.23
N LEU A 34 -12.66 16.17 -13.61
CA LEU A 34 -13.22 16.99 -14.68
C LEU A 34 -13.14 18.49 -14.35
N ASN A 35 -13.45 18.87 -13.11
CA ASN A 35 -13.41 20.26 -12.65
C ASN A 35 -11.98 20.83 -12.57
N THR A 36 -10.96 20.00 -12.40
CA THR A 36 -9.55 20.41 -12.41
C THR A 36 -8.90 20.30 -13.78
N GLY A 37 -9.66 19.98 -14.83
CA GLY A 37 -9.16 19.83 -16.21
C GLY A 37 -8.37 18.54 -16.45
N GLN A 38 -8.39 17.59 -15.51
CA GLN A 38 -7.74 16.30 -15.65
C GLN A 38 -8.66 15.33 -16.41
N ASN A 39 -8.19 14.84 -17.57
CA ASN A 39 -8.93 13.88 -18.39
C ASN A 39 -8.66 12.42 -17.94
N ILE A 40 -8.98 12.10 -16.69
CA ILE A 40 -8.85 10.76 -16.12
C ILE A 40 -10.23 10.12 -16.05
N MET A 41 -10.40 8.98 -16.71
CA MET A 41 -11.64 8.19 -16.65
C MET A 41 -11.56 7.17 -15.52
N LEU A 42 -12.42 7.31 -14.52
CA LEU A 42 -12.54 6.43 -13.37
C LEU A 42 -13.79 5.56 -13.42
N ILE A 43 -14.81 6.00 -14.15
CA ILE A 43 -16.07 5.28 -14.32
C ILE A 43 -16.02 4.38 -15.55
N ASN A 44 -16.86 3.34 -15.54
CA ASN A 44 -16.99 2.38 -16.64
C ASN A 44 -15.66 1.73 -17.09
N LEU A 45 -14.70 1.58 -16.15
CA LEU A 45 -13.47 0.85 -16.39
C LEU A 45 -13.72 -0.66 -16.40
N GLY A 46 -13.17 -1.34 -17.40
CA GLY A 46 -13.06 -2.80 -17.38
C GLY A 46 -11.96 -3.26 -16.43
N ARG A 47 -12.09 -4.48 -15.86
CA ARG A 47 -11.12 -5.03 -14.89
C ARG A 47 -9.67 -4.99 -15.37
N HIS A 48 -9.44 -5.19 -16.67
CA HIS A 48 -8.11 -5.15 -17.28
C HIS A 48 -7.43 -3.76 -17.23
N ARG A 49 -8.18 -2.67 -17.03
CA ARG A 49 -7.66 -1.30 -16.94
C ARG A 49 -7.53 -0.80 -15.50
N LEU A 50 -8.07 -1.54 -14.53
CA LEU A 50 -8.13 -1.07 -13.14
C LEU A 50 -6.75 -0.90 -12.54
N MET A 51 -5.86 -1.87 -12.76
CA MET A 51 -4.50 -1.80 -12.21
C MET A 51 -3.75 -0.58 -12.75
N ASP A 52 -3.75 -0.38 -14.07
CA ASP A 52 -3.10 0.77 -14.71
C ASP A 52 -3.69 2.10 -14.24
N CYS A 53 -5.03 2.17 -14.15
CA CYS A 53 -5.72 3.34 -13.63
C CYS A 53 -5.26 3.64 -12.20
N ILE A 54 -5.35 2.66 -11.30
CA ILE A 54 -4.99 2.80 -9.89
C ILE A 54 -3.52 3.20 -9.73
N MET A 55 -2.63 2.56 -10.49
CA MET A 55 -1.20 2.86 -10.49
C MET A 55 -0.89 4.28 -10.98
N SER A 56 -1.69 4.83 -11.89
CA SER A 56 -1.51 6.20 -12.41
C SER A 56 -1.95 7.30 -11.45
N LEU A 57 -2.75 6.98 -10.43
CA LEU A 57 -3.31 7.98 -9.54
C LEU A 57 -2.24 8.57 -8.61
N PRO A 58 -2.14 9.90 -8.51
CA PRO A 58 -1.09 10.57 -7.75
C PRO A 58 -1.27 10.46 -6.23
N ARG A 59 -2.45 10.11 -5.74
CA ARG A 59 -2.76 10.07 -4.30
C ARG A 59 -3.40 8.76 -3.90
N PHE A 60 -3.02 8.23 -2.75
CA PHE A 60 -3.49 6.93 -2.30
C PHE A 60 -5.00 6.93 -2.05
N TYR A 61 -5.56 8.02 -1.49
CA TYR A 61 -7.01 8.11 -1.29
C TYR A 61 -7.79 7.92 -2.60
N GLN A 62 -7.25 8.39 -3.73
CA GLN A 62 -7.86 8.23 -5.05
C GLN A 62 -7.83 6.76 -5.48
N ALA A 63 -6.67 6.12 -5.33
CA ALA A 63 -6.48 4.70 -5.60
C ALA A 63 -7.42 3.81 -4.75
N SER A 64 -7.57 4.11 -3.45
CA SER A 64 -8.48 3.40 -2.55
C SER A 64 -9.94 3.52 -3.00
N ILE A 65 -10.39 4.73 -3.38
CA ILE A 65 -11.75 4.95 -3.87
C ILE A 65 -12.04 4.09 -5.11
N VAL A 66 -11.11 4.02 -6.07
CA VAL A 66 -11.30 3.20 -7.28
C VAL A 66 -11.30 1.71 -6.93
N ALA A 67 -10.36 1.24 -6.12
CA ALA A 67 -10.30 -0.16 -5.69
C ALA A 67 -11.60 -0.59 -4.97
N GLU A 68 -12.10 0.22 -4.03
CA GLU A 68 -13.33 -0.04 -3.28
C GLU A 68 -14.57 -0.05 -4.18
N ALA A 69 -14.69 0.92 -5.09
CA ALA A 69 -15.88 1.05 -5.96
C ALA A 69 -16.01 -0.09 -6.96
N TYR A 70 -14.88 -0.66 -7.39
CA TYR A 70 -14.84 -1.80 -8.32
C TYR A 70 -14.73 -3.17 -7.62
N ASP A 71 -14.70 -3.20 -6.29
CA ASP A 71 -14.42 -4.41 -5.50
C ASP A 71 -13.17 -5.15 -6.00
N PHE A 72 -12.13 -4.36 -6.30
CA PHE A 72 -10.86 -4.82 -6.86
C PHE A 72 -9.79 -4.80 -5.77
N VAL A 73 -8.99 -5.86 -5.70
CA VAL A 73 -7.85 -5.97 -4.79
C VAL A 73 -6.57 -5.75 -5.59
N PRO A 74 -5.94 -4.57 -5.52
CA PRO A 74 -4.71 -4.29 -6.28
C PRO A 74 -3.51 -5.02 -5.69
N ASP A 75 -2.48 -5.22 -6.52
CA ASP A 75 -1.12 -5.50 -6.04
C ASP A 75 -0.55 -4.20 -5.43
N TRP A 76 -0.80 -4.01 -4.13
CA TRP A 76 -0.34 -2.83 -3.42
C TRP A 76 1.20 -2.75 -3.33
N ALA A 77 1.90 -3.89 -3.31
CA ALA A 77 3.35 -3.89 -3.33
C ALA A 77 3.89 -3.35 -4.66
N GLU A 78 3.26 -3.67 -5.79
CA GLU A 78 3.60 -3.07 -7.08
C GLU A 78 3.34 -1.57 -7.10
N ILE A 79 2.17 -1.12 -6.62
CA ILE A 79 1.83 0.30 -6.60
C ILE A 79 2.82 1.08 -5.73
N LEU A 80 3.14 0.57 -4.54
CA LEU A 80 4.10 1.20 -3.64
C LEU A 80 5.53 1.14 -4.20
N TYR A 81 5.90 0.09 -4.92
CA TYR A 81 7.18 0.05 -5.64
C TYR A 81 7.27 1.22 -6.63
N GLN A 82 6.25 1.41 -7.47
CA GLN A 82 6.23 2.51 -8.44
C GLN A 82 6.18 3.89 -7.78
N GLN A 83 5.27 4.09 -6.82
CA GLN A 83 5.03 5.41 -6.22
C GLN A 83 6.11 5.80 -5.19
N VAL A 84 6.53 4.86 -4.35
CA VAL A 84 7.46 5.16 -3.24
C VAL A 84 8.89 4.89 -3.63
N ILE A 85 9.20 3.73 -4.22
CA ILE A 85 10.58 3.36 -4.52
C ILE A 85 11.10 4.10 -5.74
N LEU A 86 10.35 4.10 -6.84
CA LEU A 86 10.80 4.72 -8.09
C LEU A 86 10.58 6.24 -8.11
N LYS A 87 9.42 6.73 -7.66
CA LYS A 87 9.10 8.17 -7.66
C LYS A 87 9.45 8.92 -6.37
N GLY A 88 9.72 8.21 -5.26
CA GLY A 88 10.05 8.83 -3.98
C GLY A 88 8.86 9.47 -3.25
N ASP A 89 7.62 9.12 -3.60
CA ASP A 89 6.42 9.69 -2.98
C ASP A 89 6.11 9.01 -1.63
N PHE A 90 6.80 9.48 -0.59
CA PHE A 90 6.52 9.03 0.78
C PHE A 90 5.22 9.59 1.34
N HIS A 91 4.65 10.63 0.75
CA HIS A 91 3.34 11.10 1.19
C HIS A 91 2.25 10.07 0.84
N TYR A 92 2.37 9.45 -0.33
CA TYR A 92 1.54 8.31 -0.71
C TYR A 92 1.64 7.15 0.30
N LEU A 93 2.87 6.84 0.77
CA LEU A 93 3.08 5.81 1.80
C LEU A 93 2.40 6.16 3.13
N GLU A 94 2.47 7.43 3.56
CA GLU A 94 1.82 7.86 4.81
C GLU A 94 0.30 7.68 4.73
N GLU A 95 -0.32 8.10 3.63
CA GLU A 95 -1.76 7.88 3.40
C GLU A 95 -2.11 6.38 3.42
N PHE A 96 -1.28 5.55 2.77
CA PHE A 96 -1.44 4.09 2.76
C PHE A 96 -1.33 3.48 4.17
N LYS A 97 -0.36 3.94 4.96
CA LYS A 97 -0.14 3.49 6.35
C LYS A 97 -1.33 3.85 7.24
N GLN A 98 -1.93 5.04 7.07
CA GLN A 98 -3.09 5.48 7.86
C GLN A 98 -4.30 4.54 7.71
N GLN A 99 -4.43 3.83 6.58
CA GLN A 99 -5.46 2.81 6.39
C GLN A 99 -5.11 1.44 7.01
N LYS A 100 -4.00 1.32 7.74
CA LYS A 100 -3.51 0.07 8.35
C LYS A 100 -3.28 -1.06 7.33
N LEU A 101 -2.94 -0.70 6.10
CA LEU A 101 -2.64 -1.66 5.02
C LEU A 101 -1.16 -2.03 4.94
N LEU A 102 -0.28 -1.28 5.62
CA LEU A 102 1.17 -1.49 5.62
C LEU A 102 1.57 -2.67 6.52
N ARG A 103 1.43 -3.88 5.98
CA ARG A 103 1.78 -5.15 6.65
C ARG A 103 3.22 -5.55 6.34
N THR A 104 3.80 -6.42 7.17
CA THR A 104 5.14 -7.00 6.98
C THR A 104 5.33 -7.61 5.58
N SER A 105 4.31 -8.30 5.05
CA SER A 105 4.34 -8.91 3.71
C SER A 105 4.61 -7.90 2.58
N ILE A 106 4.13 -6.66 2.71
CA ILE A 106 4.36 -5.60 1.71
C ILE A 106 5.85 -5.28 1.59
N PHE A 107 6.58 -5.23 2.71
CA PHE A 107 8.02 -4.96 2.69
C PHE A 107 8.80 -6.10 2.02
N GLU A 108 8.40 -7.35 2.25
CA GLU A 108 9.00 -8.53 1.61
C GLU A 108 8.73 -8.55 0.10
N GLU A 109 7.50 -8.27 -0.31
CA GLU A 109 7.10 -8.23 -1.72
C GLU A 109 7.81 -7.11 -2.48
N ILE A 110 7.87 -5.90 -1.91
CA ILE A 110 8.65 -4.78 -2.47
C ILE A 110 10.13 -5.14 -2.55
N SER A 111 10.68 -5.80 -1.53
CA SER A 111 12.07 -6.26 -1.51
C SER A 111 12.37 -7.27 -2.63
N LYS A 112 11.46 -8.22 -2.87
CA LYS A 112 11.58 -9.17 -3.99
C LYS A 112 11.56 -8.44 -5.32
N LYS A 113 10.59 -7.53 -5.54
CA LYS A 113 10.48 -6.72 -6.76
C LYS A 113 11.75 -5.89 -7.00
N TYR A 114 12.30 -5.28 -5.95
CA TYR A 114 13.53 -4.51 -6.03
C TYR A 114 14.73 -5.32 -6.53
N LYS A 115 14.91 -6.57 -6.06
CA LYS A 115 16.03 -7.44 -6.49
C LYS A 115 16.00 -7.77 -7.99
N HIS A 116 14.82 -7.72 -8.62
CA HIS A 116 14.67 -8.02 -10.04
C HIS A 116 14.94 -6.83 -10.97
N HIS A 117 15.07 -5.62 -10.44
CA HIS A 117 15.29 -4.39 -11.21
C HIS A 117 16.70 -3.83 -10.97
N GLN A 118 17.24 -3.07 -11.93
CA GLN A 118 18.50 -2.36 -11.71
C GLN A 118 18.31 -1.22 -10.71
N PRO A 119 19.00 -1.24 -9.56
CA PRO A 119 18.81 -0.22 -8.54
C PRO A 119 19.49 1.10 -8.94
N THR A 120 18.73 2.19 -8.95
CA THR A 120 19.27 3.55 -9.00
C THR A 120 19.61 4.02 -7.59
N ASP A 121 20.53 4.97 -7.44
CA ASP A 121 20.88 5.54 -6.12
C ASP A 121 19.65 6.10 -5.38
N ALA A 122 18.72 6.70 -6.13
CA ALA A 122 17.45 7.17 -5.60
C ALA A 122 16.59 6.01 -5.07
N ALA A 123 16.47 4.92 -5.83
CA ALA A 123 15.71 3.75 -5.41
C ALA A 123 16.34 3.06 -4.18
N VAL A 124 17.67 3.00 -4.08
CA VAL A 124 18.39 2.51 -2.89
C VAL A 124 18.02 3.36 -1.67
N LYS A 125 18.12 4.68 -1.78
CA LYS A 125 17.78 5.61 -0.70
C LYS A 125 16.32 5.48 -0.28
N ASN A 126 15.42 5.36 -1.24
CA ASN A 126 13.99 5.21 -0.99
C ASN A 126 13.69 3.85 -0.33
N LEU A 127 14.33 2.76 -0.75
CA LEU A 127 14.13 1.45 -0.11
C LEU A 127 14.61 1.44 1.34
N LYS A 128 15.80 2.01 1.60
CA LYS A 128 16.29 2.19 2.99
C LYS A 128 15.30 2.98 3.84
N LYS A 129 14.77 4.09 3.30
CA LYS A 129 13.76 4.91 3.99
C LYS A 129 12.44 4.16 4.18
N LEU A 130 11.99 3.36 3.21
CA LEU A 130 10.79 2.53 3.38
C LEU A 130 10.94 1.59 4.57
N PHE A 131 12.09 0.92 4.72
CA PHE A 131 12.25 -0.03 5.83
C PHE A 131 12.18 0.59 7.22
N THR A 132 12.43 1.89 7.39
CA THR A 132 12.23 2.57 8.68
C THR A 132 10.76 2.61 9.11
N TYR A 133 9.83 2.30 8.21
CA TYR A 133 8.40 2.18 8.50
C TYR A 133 7.99 0.76 8.95
N CYS A 134 8.90 -0.20 8.91
CA CYS A 134 8.63 -1.57 9.36
C CYS A 134 8.68 -1.63 10.89
N GLU A 135 7.54 -1.96 11.51
CA GLU A 135 7.43 -2.13 12.96
C GLU A 135 8.08 -3.44 13.44
N ASP A 136 8.18 -4.43 12.56
CA ASP A 136 8.92 -5.67 12.82
C ASP A 136 10.43 -5.43 12.64
N ILE A 137 11.12 -5.28 13.77
CA ILE A 137 12.56 -4.99 13.82
C ILE A 137 13.39 -6.14 13.24
N TYR A 138 12.97 -7.39 13.44
CA TYR A 138 13.68 -8.55 12.89
C TYR A 138 13.57 -8.59 11.38
N LEU A 139 12.36 -8.36 10.84
CA LEU A 139 12.17 -8.28 9.40
C LEU A 139 12.95 -7.10 8.80
N TYR A 140 12.94 -5.93 9.44
CA TYR A 140 13.74 -4.79 9.01
C TYR A 140 15.24 -5.17 8.93
N TYR A 141 15.79 -5.74 10.01
CA TYR A 141 17.18 -6.20 10.04
C TYR A 141 17.47 -7.21 8.91
N LYS A 142 16.62 -8.23 8.76
CA LYS A 142 16.77 -9.28 7.74
C LYS A 142 16.79 -8.69 6.33
N LEU A 143 15.83 -7.82 6.00
CA LEU A 143 15.76 -7.19 4.68
C LEU A 143 16.96 -6.26 4.43
N ALA A 144 17.38 -5.47 5.42
CA ALA A 144 18.56 -4.63 5.31
C ALA A 144 19.83 -5.47 5.05
N TYR A 145 19.97 -6.61 5.73
CA TYR A 145 21.08 -7.54 5.53
C TYR A 145 21.05 -8.18 4.13
N GLU A 146 19.88 -8.67 3.68
CA GLU A 146 19.71 -9.27 2.35
C GLU A 146 20.06 -8.31 1.21
N HIS A 147 19.76 -7.02 1.38
CA HIS A 147 20.10 -5.97 0.40
C HIS A 147 21.50 -5.36 0.62
N LYS A 148 22.30 -5.89 1.54
CA LYS A 148 23.66 -5.44 1.86
C LYS A 148 23.74 -3.99 2.33
N PHE A 149 22.69 -3.49 2.99
CA PHE A 149 22.66 -2.17 3.62
C PHE A 149 23.38 -2.21 4.97
N TYR A 150 24.68 -2.48 4.95
CA TYR A 150 25.48 -2.73 6.15
C TYR A 150 25.53 -1.53 7.10
N ASP A 151 25.40 -0.31 6.59
CA ASP A 151 25.22 0.89 7.40
C ASP A 151 23.95 0.81 8.26
N THR A 152 22.83 0.40 7.66
CA THR A 152 21.56 0.19 8.37
C THR A 152 21.63 -0.98 9.34
N VAL A 153 22.20 -2.11 8.93
CA VAL A 153 22.41 -3.29 9.78
C VAL A 153 23.23 -2.93 11.02
N ASN A 154 24.35 -2.24 10.83
CA ASN A 154 25.21 -1.82 11.94
C ASN A 154 24.52 -0.81 12.86
N MET A 155 23.68 0.08 12.32
CA MET A 155 22.88 1.00 13.12
C MET A 155 21.88 0.25 14.00
N LEU A 156 21.15 -0.72 13.45
CA LEU A 156 20.18 -1.54 14.21
C LEU A 156 20.84 -2.39 15.31
N LEU A 157 22.05 -2.92 15.07
CA LEU A 157 22.77 -3.72 16.07
C LEU A 157 23.41 -2.89 17.18
N LYS A 158 23.75 -1.62 16.91
CA LYS A 158 24.37 -0.71 17.88
C LYS A 158 23.36 0.06 18.70
N ASP A 159 22.14 0.24 18.20
CA ASP A 159 21.07 0.88 18.97
C ASP A 159 20.74 0.03 20.22
N PRO A 160 20.70 0.63 21.42
CA PRO A 160 20.49 -0.12 22.67
C PRO A 160 19.16 -0.88 22.71
N GLN A 161 18.10 -0.34 22.11
CA GLN A 161 16.77 -0.95 22.15
C GLN A 161 16.63 -2.06 21.11
N THR A 162 16.93 -1.75 19.84
CA THR A 162 16.79 -2.74 18.77
C THR A 162 17.88 -3.81 18.84
N GLY A 163 19.11 -3.45 19.25
CA GLY A 163 20.23 -4.38 19.34
C GLY A 163 20.07 -5.44 20.43
N CYS A 164 19.46 -5.11 21.57
CA CYS A 164 19.12 -6.10 22.61
C CYS A 164 18.09 -7.11 22.07
N CYS A 165 16.98 -6.60 21.54
CA CYS A 165 15.89 -7.39 20.96
C CYS A 165 16.38 -8.34 19.84
N LEU A 166 17.22 -7.84 18.94
CA LEU A 166 17.77 -8.63 17.84
C LEU A 166 18.71 -9.74 18.33
N LYS A 167 19.53 -9.48 19.35
CA LYS A 167 20.42 -10.51 19.91
C LYS A 167 19.62 -11.66 20.51
N ASP A 168 18.55 -11.35 21.23
CA ASP A 168 17.67 -12.37 21.82
C ASP A 168 16.98 -13.20 20.72
N MET A 169 16.50 -12.55 19.65
CA MET A 169 15.85 -13.22 18.52
C MET A 169 16.82 -14.05 17.65
N LEU A 170 18.10 -13.67 17.57
CA LEU A 170 19.13 -14.36 16.79
C LEU A 170 19.79 -15.50 17.57
N ALA A 171 19.71 -15.50 18.89
CA ALA A 171 20.29 -16.52 19.77
C ALA A 171 19.34 -17.67 20.10
N GLY A 172 18.05 -17.54 19.79
CA GLY A 172 17.03 -18.59 19.89
C GLY A 172 16.82 -19.35 18.58
#